data_AF-A0A847GB63-F1
#
_entry.id   AF-A0A847GB63-F1
#
_cell.length_a   1.000
_cell.length_b   1.000
_cell.length_c   1.000
_cell.angle_alpha   90.00
_cell.angle_beta   90.00
_cell.angle_gamma   90.00
#
_symmetry.space_group_name_H-M   'P 1'
#
loop_
_entity.id
_entity.type
_entity.pdbx_description
1 polymer ?
#
loop_
_entity_poly.entity_id
_entity_poly.type
_entity_poly.pdbx_seq_one_letter_code
_entity_poly.pdbx_strand_id
1 'polypeptide(L)'
;MSIVSCIPEQCKRCYVCVRECPAKAIKVEKGQAIVIEDRCIACGNCVKVCTQHAKRVQDNTADVRALLDAPGRVIACMAPSFPAAFDTVPPARVIAAMKQIGFDEVWAVAFGAELVSREYRALFRETARTGKSVIASPCPAVVAYVEKYMPDIRDSLAPIVSPMIATARAIRRRHAGEDVSVVFIGPCIAKKNEILDPLIADTVNFVLTFKEISSMFEAAKVDFDSLEDAEIDGPRCGVGWSFPLSSGLLKTAGVKHDLLDTSILTTEGKDRALDVLDELAQGASQAKFLDVLFCEGCISGPKMLNDLGVHARKEILANYVKEQAWRVGPEEMDQWQNEFQDLDLKRGFSPQNAVLPDPTEEQNTRTLQEMLKFSVEDQLNCGACGYP
;
A
#
# COMPACT_ATOMS: atom_id res chain seq x y z
N MET A 1 5.84 -8.26 -16.84
CA MET A 1 5.38 -6.93 -17.29
C MET A 1 5.52 -6.00 -16.11
N SER A 2 6.11 -4.82 -16.26
CA SER A 2 6.31 -3.92 -15.12
C SER A 2 4.98 -3.42 -14.55
N ILE A 3 4.90 -3.31 -13.22
CA ILE A 3 3.68 -2.87 -12.52
C ILE A 3 3.31 -1.43 -12.91
N VAL A 4 4.32 -0.59 -13.15
CA VAL A 4 4.14 0.77 -13.65
C VAL A 4 5.03 0.96 -14.89
N SER A 5 4.44 1.47 -15.96
CA SER A 5 5.11 1.79 -17.21
C SER A 5 4.66 3.15 -17.76
N CYS A 6 5.33 3.64 -18.80
CA CYS A 6 4.95 4.87 -19.49
C CYS A 6 4.30 4.53 -20.83
N ILE A 7 3.25 5.25 -21.21
CA ILE A 7 2.67 5.23 -22.56
C ILE A 7 3.37 6.36 -23.34
N PRO A 8 4.33 6.06 -24.24
CA PRO A 8 5.13 7.10 -24.89
C PRO A 8 4.29 8.12 -25.67
N GLU A 9 3.22 7.67 -26.33
CA GLU A 9 2.37 8.48 -27.21
C GLU A 9 1.59 9.56 -26.43
N GLN A 10 1.32 9.31 -25.15
CA GLN A 10 0.62 10.24 -24.26
C GLN A 10 1.59 11.18 -23.52
N CYS A 11 2.89 10.86 -23.49
CA CYS A 11 3.84 11.62 -22.69
C CYS A 11 4.26 12.92 -23.37
N LYS A 12 3.96 14.07 -22.74
CA LYS A 12 4.40 15.40 -23.20
C LYS A 12 5.76 15.85 -22.64
N ARG A 13 6.54 14.94 -22.07
CA ARG A 13 7.94 15.20 -21.63
C ARG A 13 8.10 16.38 -20.66
N CYS A 14 7.12 16.63 -19.78
CA CYS A 14 7.21 17.65 -18.73
C CYS A 14 8.13 17.26 -17.55
N TYR A 15 8.52 15.98 -17.49
CA TYR A 15 9.40 15.37 -16.49
C TYR A 15 8.99 15.54 -15.02
N VAL A 16 7.75 15.94 -14.74
CA VAL A 16 7.22 16.01 -13.36
C VAL A 16 7.39 14.66 -12.66
N CYS A 17 7.05 13.56 -13.33
CA CYS A 17 7.21 12.22 -12.77
C CYS A 17 8.66 11.85 -12.43
N VAL A 18 9.66 12.41 -13.12
CA VAL A 18 11.08 12.18 -12.84
C VAL A 18 11.46 12.88 -11.55
N ARG A 19 11.10 14.17 -11.42
CA ARG A 19 11.40 14.99 -10.23
C ARG A 19 10.70 14.44 -8.97
N GLU A 20 9.44 14.06 -9.14
CA GLU A 20 8.56 13.58 -8.06
C GLU A 20 8.75 12.10 -7.72
N CYS A 21 9.60 11.35 -8.42
CA CYS A 21 9.81 9.94 -8.08
C CYS A 21 10.62 9.82 -6.78
N PRO A 22 10.06 9.29 -5.69
CA PRO A 22 10.76 9.20 -4.40
C PRO A 22 11.96 8.24 -4.47
N ALA A 23 11.83 7.14 -5.22
CA ALA A 23 12.89 6.16 -5.40
C ALA A 23 13.88 6.50 -6.54
N LYS A 24 13.73 7.68 -7.17
CA LYS A 24 14.50 8.08 -8.37
C LYS A 24 14.56 6.97 -9.43
N ALA A 25 13.42 6.30 -9.63
CA ALA A 25 13.26 5.10 -10.46
C ALA A 25 12.74 5.41 -11.87
N ILE A 26 12.91 6.64 -12.36
CA ILE A 26 12.47 7.04 -13.71
C ILE A 26 13.63 7.75 -14.40
N LYS A 27 14.14 7.18 -15.49
CA LYS A 27 15.16 7.79 -16.34
C LYS A 27 14.56 8.49 -17.54
N VAL A 28 15.33 9.36 -18.17
CA VAL A 28 15.02 9.93 -19.48
C VAL A 28 15.93 9.28 -20.51
N GLU A 29 15.34 8.63 -21.51
CA GLU A 29 16.08 7.99 -22.60
C GLU A 29 15.49 8.47 -23.93
N LYS A 30 16.33 9.05 -24.79
CA LYS A 30 15.90 9.67 -26.07
C LYS A 30 14.73 10.67 -25.89
N GLY A 31 14.73 11.42 -24.78
CA GLY A 31 13.69 12.39 -24.43
C GLY A 31 12.40 11.78 -23.87
N GLN A 32 12.32 10.46 -23.68
CA GLN A 32 11.16 9.78 -23.13
C GLN A 32 11.39 9.36 -21.68
N ALA A 33 10.40 9.58 -20.81
CA ALA A 33 10.45 9.10 -19.44
C ALA A 33 10.17 7.59 -19.39
N ILE A 34 11.10 6.82 -18.84
CA ILE A 34 11.05 5.35 -18.72
C ILE A 34 11.21 4.96 -17.26
N VAL A 35 10.33 4.07 -16.79
CA VAL A 35 10.41 3.52 -15.41
C VAL A 35 11.50 2.44 -15.40
N ILE A 36 12.39 2.50 -14.41
CA ILE A 36 13.39 1.47 -14.13
C ILE A 36 12.75 0.49 -13.16
N GLU A 37 12.36 -0.69 -13.65
CA GLU A 37 11.57 -1.68 -12.92
C GLU A 37 12.23 -2.10 -11.60
N ASP A 38 13.50 -2.48 -11.64
CA ASP A 38 14.27 -2.93 -10.48
C ASP A 38 14.36 -1.88 -9.37
N ARG A 39 14.31 -0.59 -9.72
CA ARG A 39 14.33 0.53 -8.77
C ARG A 39 12.93 0.93 -8.29
N CYS A 40 11.88 0.64 -9.06
CA CYS A 40 10.54 1.10 -8.74
C CYS A 40 10.00 0.42 -7.47
N ILE A 41 9.47 1.21 -6.53
CA ILE A 41 8.77 0.70 -5.32
C ILE A 41 7.25 0.58 -5.53
N ALA A 42 6.78 0.74 -6.78
CA ALA A 42 5.37 0.70 -7.17
C ALA A 42 4.42 1.63 -6.37
N CYS A 43 4.93 2.68 -5.72
CA CYS A 43 4.13 3.57 -4.86
C CYS A 43 3.05 4.37 -5.62
N GLY A 44 3.17 4.49 -6.95
CA GLY A 44 2.18 5.15 -7.78
C GLY A 44 2.24 6.68 -7.78
N ASN A 45 3.21 7.32 -7.11
CA ASN A 45 3.30 8.79 -7.08
C ASN A 45 3.40 9.37 -8.51
N CYS A 46 4.18 8.74 -9.38
CA CYS A 46 4.29 9.15 -10.78
C CYS A 46 2.96 9.08 -11.56
N VAL A 47 2.03 8.20 -11.15
CA VAL A 47 0.68 8.12 -11.72
C VAL A 47 -0.17 9.30 -11.24
N LYS A 48 -0.10 9.63 -9.94
CA LYS A 48 -0.84 10.77 -9.36
C LYS A 48 -0.45 12.12 -9.98
N VAL A 49 0.85 12.36 -10.18
CA VAL A 49 1.35 13.66 -10.65
C VAL A 49 1.32 13.81 -12.18
N CYS A 50 0.97 12.76 -12.93
CA CYS A 50 0.98 12.82 -14.39
C CYS A 50 -0.33 13.39 -14.93
N THR A 51 -0.34 14.69 -15.22
CA THR A 51 -1.50 15.38 -15.82
C THR A 51 -1.87 14.92 -17.24
N GLN A 52 -1.00 14.14 -17.89
CA GLN A 52 -1.25 13.59 -19.22
C GLN A 52 -1.83 12.17 -19.17
N HIS A 53 -1.97 11.59 -17.97
CA HIS A 53 -2.35 10.18 -17.77
C HIS A 53 -1.44 9.18 -18.50
N ALA A 54 -0.20 9.59 -18.84
CA ALA A 54 0.75 8.80 -19.60
C ALA A 54 1.43 7.67 -18.80
N LYS A 55 0.95 7.35 -17.59
CA LYS A 55 1.44 6.24 -16.77
C LYS A 55 0.43 5.12 -16.78
N ARG A 56 0.87 3.95 -17.24
CA ARG A 56 0.09 2.72 -17.24
C ARG A 56 0.42 1.93 -15.97
N VAL A 57 -0.61 1.41 -15.35
CA VAL A 57 -0.50 0.44 -14.26
C VAL A 57 -0.88 -0.92 -14.83
N GLN A 58 -0.21 -1.99 -14.39
CA GLN A 58 -0.61 -3.35 -14.73
C GLN A 58 -2.08 -3.56 -14.39
N ASP A 59 -2.86 -3.98 -15.38
CA ASP A 59 -4.30 -4.19 -15.29
C ASP A 59 -4.57 -5.69 -15.21
N ASN A 60 -5.30 -6.13 -14.18
CA ASN A 60 -5.70 -7.52 -14.00
C ASN A 60 -7.21 -7.74 -14.15
N THR A 61 -7.96 -6.76 -14.66
CA THR A 61 -9.42 -6.87 -14.82
C THR A 61 -9.84 -8.01 -15.74
N ALA A 62 -9.10 -8.24 -16.83
CA ALA A 62 -9.36 -9.34 -17.75
C ALA A 62 -9.09 -10.71 -17.11
N ASP A 63 -7.98 -10.83 -16.38
CA ASP A 63 -7.62 -12.06 -15.66
C ASP A 63 -8.66 -12.38 -14.58
N VAL A 64 -9.08 -11.37 -13.80
CA VAL A 64 -10.10 -11.55 -12.76
C VAL A 64 -11.47 -11.84 -13.36
N ARG A 65 -11.84 -11.26 -14.50
CA ARG A 65 -13.09 -11.64 -15.18
C ARG A 65 -13.07 -13.10 -15.61
N ALA A 66 -11.99 -13.55 -16.24
CA ALA A 66 -11.83 -14.95 -16.60
C ALA A 66 -11.86 -15.87 -15.38
N LEU A 67 -11.34 -15.41 -14.24
CA LEU A 67 -11.39 -16.13 -12.97
C LEU A 67 -12.81 -16.23 -12.40
N LEU A 68 -13.61 -15.16 -12.51
CA LEU A 68 -15.01 -15.14 -12.08
C LEU A 68 -15.91 -16.02 -12.96
N ASP A 69 -15.56 -16.17 -14.24
CA ASP A 69 -16.27 -17.04 -15.19
C ASP A 69 -15.84 -18.52 -15.08
N ALA A 70 -14.73 -18.80 -14.38
CA ALA A 70 -14.18 -20.14 -14.21
C ALA A 70 -14.85 -20.90 -13.05
N PRO A 71 -14.83 -22.25 -13.05
CA PRO A 71 -15.24 -23.02 -11.87
C PRO A 71 -14.28 -22.75 -10.70
N GLY A 72 -14.82 -22.72 -9.49
CA GLY A 72 -14.09 -22.38 -8.27
C GLY A 72 -14.77 -21.22 -7.56
N ARG A 73 -14.30 -20.87 -6.36
CA ARG A 73 -14.83 -19.72 -5.60
C ARG A 73 -13.86 -18.56 -5.66
N VAL A 74 -14.37 -17.37 -5.91
CA VAL A 74 -13.57 -16.14 -5.95
C VAL A 74 -13.98 -15.23 -4.80
N ILE A 75 -13.07 -15.05 -3.85
CA ILE A 75 -13.31 -14.27 -2.65
C ILE A 75 -12.63 -12.91 -2.78
N ALA A 76 -13.44 -11.84 -2.66
CA ALA A 76 -12.97 -10.48 -2.65
C ALA A 76 -12.40 -10.12 -1.26
N CYS A 77 -11.15 -9.65 -1.24
CA CYS A 77 -10.48 -9.15 -0.06
C CYS A 77 -10.42 -7.61 -0.13
N MET A 78 -11.47 -6.95 0.36
CA MET A 78 -11.73 -5.52 0.15
C MET A 78 -10.99 -4.63 1.17
N ALA A 79 -10.23 -3.65 0.68
CA ALA A 79 -9.47 -2.73 1.51
C ALA A 79 -10.38 -1.83 2.35
N PRO A 80 -9.99 -1.46 3.59
CA PRO A 80 -10.89 -0.77 4.50
C PRO A 80 -11.18 0.69 4.11
N SER A 81 -10.44 1.24 3.14
CA SER A 81 -10.64 2.58 2.60
C SER A 81 -11.76 2.67 1.58
N PHE A 82 -12.43 1.57 1.22
CA PHE A 82 -13.47 1.57 0.20
C PHE A 82 -14.63 2.55 0.45
N PRO A 83 -15.10 2.81 1.70
CA PRO A 83 -16.17 3.78 1.92
C PRO A 83 -15.77 5.19 1.50
N ALA A 84 -14.50 5.54 1.66
CA ALA A 84 -13.97 6.84 1.22
C ALA A 84 -13.67 6.88 -0.30
N ALA A 85 -13.58 5.73 -0.96
CA ALA A 85 -13.40 5.65 -2.41
C ALA A 85 -14.74 5.76 -3.14
N PHE A 86 -15.76 5.08 -2.65
CA PHE A 86 -17.12 5.11 -3.19
C PHE A 86 -17.98 6.09 -2.38
N ASP A 87 -17.57 7.36 -2.33
CA ASP A 87 -18.16 8.38 -1.46
C ASP A 87 -19.62 8.71 -1.78
N THR A 88 -20.08 8.39 -2.98
CA THR A 88 -21.46 8.63 -3.45
C THR A 88 -22.35 7.39 -3.40
N VAL A 89 -21.80 6.23 -3.02
CA VAL A 89 -22.53 4.96 -2.99
C VAL A 89 -22.55 4.42 -1.57
N PRO A 90 -23.72 4.06 -1.00
CA PRO A 90 -23.79 3.40 0.30
C PRO A 90 -22.88 2.16 0.35
N PRO A 91 -22.05 1.99 1.41
CA PRO A 91 -21.10 0.88 1.48
C PRO A 91 -21.71 -0.51 1.28
N ALA A 92 -22.93 -0.74 1.77
CA ALA A 92 -23.65 -2.00 1.60
C ALA A 92 -23.99 -2.31 0.13
N ARG A 93 -24.27 -1.29 -0.68
CA ARG A 93 -24.53 -1.43 -2.12
C ARG A 93 -23.25 -1.70 -2.92
N VAL A 94 -22.10 -1.20 -2.45
CA VAL A 94 -20.81 -1.57 -3.04
C VAL A 94 -20.54 -3.07 -2.82
N ILE A 95 -20.84 -3.59 -1.62
CA ILE A 95 -20.71 -5.02 -1.31
C ILE A 95 -21.69 -5.84 -2.17
N ALA A 96 -22.93 -5.38 -2.33
CA ALA A 96 -23.91 -6.05 -3.20
C ALA A 96 -23.45 -6.08 -4.67
N ALA A 97 -22.87 -4.99 -5.16
CA ALA A 97 -22.33 -4.90 -6.51
C ALA A 97 -21.20 -5.90 -6.76
N MET A 98 -20.32 -6.12 -5.77
CA MET A 98 -19.28 -7.14 -5.84
C MET A 98 -19.88 -8.54 -6.06
N LYS A 99 -20.94 -8.88 -5.31
CA LYS A 99 -21.64 -10.16 -5.47
C LYS A 99 -22.32 -10.26 -6.82
N GLN A 100 -22.96 -9.17 -7.28
CA GLN A 100 -23.64 -9.12 -8.59
C GLN A 100 -22.68 -9.40 -9.76
N ILE A 101 -21.43 -8.93 -9.69
CA ILE A 101 -20.44 -9.17 -10.75
C ILE A 101 -19.72 -10.53 -10.64
N GLY A 102 -20.08 -11.37 -9.67
CA GLY A 102 -19.66 -12.77 -9.60
C GLY A 102 -18.74 -13.16 -8.44
N PHE A 103 -18.40 -12.26 -7.51
CA PHE A 103 -17.64 -12.67 -6.32
C PHE A 103 -18.54 -13.45 -5.35
N ASP A 104 -18.10 -14.64 -4.92
CA ASP A 104 -18.87 -15.49 -4.00
C ASP A 104 -18.98 -14.91 -2.60
N GLU A 105 -17.89 -14.32 -2.11
CA GLU A 105 -17.81 -13.72 -0.77
C GLU A 105 -16.99 -12.43 -0.80
N VAL A 106 -17.35 -11.50 0.09
CA VAL A 106 -16.62 -10.24 0.31
C VAL A 106 -16.13 -10.18 1.75
N TRP A 107 -14.82 -10.27 1.92
CA TRP A 107 -14.14 -10.16 3.21
C TRP A 107 -13.46 -8.81 3.35
N ALA A 108 -13.60 -8.21 4.53
CA ALA A 108 -12.94 -6.96 4.84
C ALA A 108 -11.48 -7.18 5.26
N VAL A 109 -10.56 -6.46 4.63
CA VAL A 109 -9.14 -6.40 5.06
C VAL A 109 -9.00 -5.83 6.48
N ALA A 110 -10.04 -5.16 6.97
CA ALA A 110 -10.13 -4.70 8.36
C ALA A 110 -10.01 -5.86 9.36
N PHE A 111 -10.43 -7.08 8.99
CA PHE A 111 -10.25 -8.25 9.84
C PHE A 111 -8.77 -8.64 9.95
N GLY A 112 -8.05 -8.70 8.83
CA GLY A 112 -6.60 -8.90 8.84
C GLY A 112 -5.86 -7.80 9.60
N ALA A 113 -6.40 -6.57 9.61
CA ALA A 113 -5.85 -5.48 10.43
C ALA A 113 -5.97 -5.79 11.93
N GLU A 114 -7.10 -6.33 12.39
CA GLU A 114 -7.28 -6.75 13.79
C GLU A 114 -6.34 -7.90 14.17
N LEU A 115 -6.18 -8.89 13.27
CA LEU A 115 -5.26 -10.01 13.46
C LEU A 115 -3.81 -9.53 13.64
N VAL A 116 -3.30 -8.69 12.72
CA VAL A 116 -1.91 -8.21 12.81
C VAL A 116 -1.71 -7.22 13.96
N SER A 117 -2.74 -6.44 14.32
CA SER A 117 -2.68 -5.51 15.44
C SER A 117 -2.40 -6.20 16.78
N ARG A 118 -2.81 -7.47 16.96
CA ARG A 118 -2.42 -8.28 18.12
C ARG A 118 -0.90 -8.47 18.18
N GLU A 119 -0.28 -8.83 17.06
CA GLU A 119 1.16 -9.04 16.95
C GLU A 119 1.93 -7.72 17.12
N TYR A 120 1.44 -6.62 16.55
CA TYR A 120 2.03 -5.29 16.76
C TYR A 120 1.97 -4.83 18.21
N ARG A 121 0.90 -5.14 18.94
CA ARG A 121 0.79 -4.85 20.38
C ARG A 121 1.83 -5.63 21.19
N ALA A 122 2.12 -6.88 20.82
CA ALA A 122 3.19 -7.65 21.44
C ALA A 122 4.57 -7.06 21.11
N LEU A 123 4.79 -6.71 19.84
CA LEU A 123 6.02 -6.12 19.37
C LEU A 123 6.30 -4.76 20.03
N PHE A 124 5.27 -3.92 20.21
CA PHE A 124 5.38 -2.65 20.93
C PHE A 124 5.86 -2.82 22.38
N ARG A 125 5.36 -3.86 23.08
CA ARG A 125 5.84 -4.17 24.44
C ARG A 125 7.30 -4.65 24.43
N GLU A 126 7.69 -5.39 23.40
CA GLU A 126 9.06 -5.84 23.22
C GLU A 126 10.02 -4.68 22.92
N THR A 127 9.64 -3.73 22.06
CA THR A 127 10.47 -2.56 21.74
C THR A 127 10.69 -1.68 22.98
N ALA A 128 9.67 -1.52 23.83
CA ALA A 128 9.79 -0.82 25.10
C ALA A 128 10.81 -1.49 26.05
N ARG A 129 10.95 -2.82 25.99
CA ARG A 129 11.89 -3.59 26.83
C ARG A 129 13.30 -3.62 26.27
N THR A 130 13.44 -3.79 24.95
CA THR A 130 14.72 -4.02 24.27
C THR A 130 15.39 -2.73 23.79
N GLY A 131 14.61 -1.66 23.60
CA GLY A 131 15.08 -0.42 22.99
C GLY A 131 15.36 -0.53 21.48
N LYS A 132 15.09 -1.69 20.86
CA LYS A 132 15.22 -1.89 19.41
C LYS A 132 14.08 -1.17 18.69
N SER A 133 14.42 -0.40 17.67
CA SER A 133 13.43 0.27 16.83
C SER A 133 12.77 -0.70 15.87
N VAL A 134 11.47 -0.52 15.66
CA VAL A 134 10.65 -1.31 14.74
C VAL A 134 9.89 -0.38 13.81
N ILE A 135 9.91 -0.71 12.52
CA ILE A 135 9.16 -0.05 11.45
C ILE A 135 7.96 -0.94 11.12
N ALA A 136 6.76 -0.43 11.25
CA ALA A 136 5.56 -1.15 10.83
C ALA A 136 5.61 -1.48 9.33
N SER A 137 5.22 -2.70 8.99
CA SER A 137 5.29 -3.28 7.64
C SER A 137 3.98 -3.35 6.83
N PRO A 138 2.84 -2.72 7.18
CA PRO A 138 1.61 -2.91 6.40
C PRO A 138 1.62 -2.13 5.07
N CYS A 139 2.43 -1.08 4.97
CA CYS A 139 2.59 -0.26 3.78
C CYS A 139 3.64 -0.89 2.84
N PRO A 140 3.24 -1.50 1.70
CA PRO A 140 4.17 -2.21 0.82
C PRO A 140 5.19 -1.29 0.15
N ALA A 141 4.87 0.01 -0.02
CA ALA A 141 5.81 0.99 -0.56
C ALA A 141 6.96 1.30 0.42
N VAL A 142 6.68 1.33 1.72
CA VAL A 142 7.70 1.50 2.77
C VAL A 142 8.60 0.27 2.82
N VAL A 143 8.01 -0.94 2.87
CA VAL A 143 8.75 -2.21 2.83
C VAL A 143 9.66 -2.28 1.61
N ALA A 144 9.12 -2.04 0.41
CA ALA A 144 9.90 -2.08 -0.83
C ALA A 144 11.01 -1.00 -0.88
N TYR A 145 10.79 0.17 -0.28
CA TYR A 145 11.83 1.19 -0.18
C TYR A 145 12.97 0.74 0.72
N VAL A 146 12.66 0.22 1.91
CA VAL A 146 13.66 -0.25 2.87
C VAL A 146 14.46 -1.44 2.32
N GLU A 147 13.81 -2.44 1.71
CA GLU A 147 14.48 -3.61 1.12
C GLU A 147 15.44 -3.25 -0.03
N LYS A 148 15.11 -2.21 -0.80
CA LYS A 148 15.90 -1.76 -1.95
C LYS A 148 16.99 -0.78 -1.57
N TYR A 149 16.70 0.15 -0.67
CA TYR A 149 17.54 1.35 -0.49
C TYR A 149 18.14 1.49 0.90
N MET A 150 17.69 0.72 1.89
CA MET A 150 18.09 0.93 3.29
C MET A 150 18.49 -0.38 3.97
N PRO A 151 19.58 -1.02 3.51
CA PRO A 151 20.02 -2.30 4.05
C PRO A 151 20.28 -2.27 5.56
N ASP A 152 20.74 -1.14 6.10
CA ASP A 152 21.14 -0.98 7.50
C ASP A 152 19.96 -1.03 8.49
N ILE A 153 18.76 -0.65 8.04
CA ILE A 153 17.54 -0.67 8.87
C ILE A 153 16.52 -1.71 8.42
N ARG A 154 16.87 -2.58 7.46
CA ARG A 154 15.98 -3.64 6.97
C ARG A 154 15.51 -4.56 8.10
N ASP A 155 16.41 -4.91 9.01
CA ASP A 155 16.11 -5.80 10.14
C ASP A 155 15.29 -5.11 11.25
N SER A 156 14.96 -3.83 11.07
CA SER A 156 13.99 -3.08 11.87
C SER A 156 12.57 -3.19 11.32
N LEU A 157 12.34 -3.71 10.09
CA LEU A 157 10.99 -3.99 9.61
C LEU A 157 10.30 -5.02 10.52
N ALA A 158 9.07 -4.72 10.93
CA ALA A 158 8.27 -5.62 11.73
C ALA A 158 8.06 -6.94 10.96
N PRO A 159 8.40 -8.11 11.53
CA PRO A 159 8.31 -9.41 10.85
C PRO A 159 6.88 -9.94 10.79
N ILE A 160 5.94 -9.07 10.42
CA ILE A 160 4.50 -9.30 10.39
C ILE A 160 4.03 -9.05 8.96
N VAL A 161 3.16 -9.91 8.44
CA VAL A 161 2.54 -9.74 7.13
C VAL A 161 1.62 -8.50 7.11
N SER A 162 1.29 -7.99 5.91
CA SER A 162 0.32 -6.90 5.83
C SER A 162 -1.12 -7.41 6.09
N PRO A 163 -2.07 -6.54 6.46
CA PRO A 163 -3.48 -6.91 6.63
C PRO A 163 -4.11 -7.63 5.43
N MET A 164 -3.67 -7.31 4.21
CA MET A 164 -4.11 -8.00 2.99
C MET A 164 -3.74 -9.48 3.05
N ILE A 165 -2.48 -9.78 3.36
CA ILE A 165 -1.96 -11.15 3.43
C ILE A 165 -2.56 -11.89 4.63
N ALA A 166 -2.71 -11.21 5.77
CA ALA A 166 -3.37 -11.80 6.95
C ALA A 166 -4.82 -12.22 6.64
N THR A 167 -5.59 -11.34 5.99
CA THR A 167 -6.98 -11.65 5.59
C THR A 167 -7.03 -12.79 4.60
N ALA A 168 -6.15 -12.78 3.59
CA ALA A 168 -6.07 -13.86 2.60
C ALA A 168 -5.66 -15.21 3.20
N ARG A 169 -4.73 -15.22 4.17
CA ARG A 169 -4.40 -16.44 4.95
C ARG A 169 -5.61 -16.93 5.75
N ALA A 170 -6.38 -16.02 6.36
CA ALA A 170 -7.61 -16.38 7.08
C ALA A 170 -8.67 -16.98 6.14
N ILE A 171 -8.89 -16.37 4.96
CA ILE A 171 -9.78 -16.90 3.92
C ILE A 171 -9.35 -18.34 3.55
N ARG A 172 -8.09 -18.54 3.18
CA ARG A 172 -7.57 -19.87 2.81
C ARG A 172 -7.67 -20.89 3.93
N ARG A 173 -7.51 -20.46 5.19
CA ARG A 173 -7.68 -21.33 6.36
C ARG A 173 -9.13 -21.79 6.53
N ARG A 174 -10.09 -20.89 6.35
CA ARG A 174 -11.52 -21.21 6.49
C ARG A 174 -12.03 -22.11 5.36
N HIS A 175 -11.53 -21.89 4.15
CA HIS A 175 -11.87 -22.67 2.96
C HIS A 175 -10.82 -23.73 2.63
N ALA A 176 -10.17 -24.31 3.66
CA ALA A 176 -9.13 -25.30 3.45
C ALA A 176 -9.71 -26.55 2.77
N GLY A 177 -9.16 -26.90 1.60
CA GLY A 177 -9.63 -28.03 0.79
C GLY A 177 -10.64 -27.66 -0.30
N GLU A 178 -11.05 -26.39 -0.38
CA GLU A 178 -11.85 -25.85 -1.49
C GLU A 178 -10.93 -25.21 -2.56
N ASP A 179 -11.41 -25.15 -3.80
CA ASP A 179 -10.77 -24.36 -4.87
C ASP A 179 -11.16 -22.89 -4.71
N VAL A 180 -10.30 -22.14 -4.01
CA VAL A 180 -10.53 -20.73 -3.69
C VAL A 180 -9.42 -19.85 -4.23
N SER A 181 -9.83 -18.85 -4.99
CA SER A 181 -9.00 -17.73 -5.40
C SER A 181 -9.33 -16.47 -4.61
N VAL A 182 -8.29 -15.75 -4.18
CA VAL A 182 -8.42 -14.52 -3.40
C VAL A 182 -7.99 -13.33 -4.25
N VAL A 183 -8.86 -12.33 -4.37
CA VAL A 183 -8.58 -11.09 -5.11
C VAL A 183 -8.62 -9.91 -4.15
N PHE A 184 -7.48 -9.25 -3.94
CA PHE A 184 -7.46 -8.01 -3.16
C PHE A 184 -7.95 -6.83 -3.98
N ILE A 185 -8.74 -5.95 -3.37
CA ILE A 185 -9.30 -4.76 -4.02
C ILE A 185 -9.03 -3.53 -3.16
N GLY A 186 -8.27 -2.57 -3.67
CA GLY A 186 -7.86 -1.42 -2.86
C GLY A 186 -7.31 -0.20 -3.59
N PRO A 187 -6.82 0.82 -2.87
CA PRO A 187 -6.36 2.07 -3.48
C PRO A 187 -4.89 2.04 -3.91
N CYS A 188 -4.16 0.97 -3.58
CA CYS A 188 -2.70 0.94 -3.59
C CYS A 188 -2.16 0.09 -4.76
N ILE A 189 -1.33 0.72 -5.61
CA ILE A 189 -0.63 0.02 -6.70
C ILE A 189 0.48 -0.89 -6.16
N ALA A 190 1.16 -0.48 -5.07
CA ALA A 190 2.25 -1.25 -4.49
C ALA A 190 1.80 -2.61 -3.92
N LYS A 191 0.49 -2.82 -3.70
CA LYS A 191 -0.04 -4.16 -3.37
C LYS A 191 0.12 -5.16 -4.52
N LYS A 192 0.08 -4.70 -5.79
CA LYS A 192 0.43 -5.55 -6.95
C LYS A 192 1.89 -6.03 -6.89
N ASN A 193 2.79 -5.24 -6.28
CA ASN A 193 4.19 -5.63 -6.08
C ASN A 193 4.35 -6.57 -4.89
N GLU A 194 3.60 -6.35 -3.82
CA GLU A 194 3.68 -7.17 -2.62
C GLU A 194 3.35 -8.64 -2.88
N ILE A 195 2.33 -8.93 -3.72
CA ILE A 195 1.95 -10.32 -4.01
C ILE A 195 2.99 -11.09 -4.85
N LEU A 196 3.99 -10.40 -5.40
CA LEU A 196 5.10 -11.02 -6.15
C LEU A 196 6.24 -11.46 -5.24
N ASP A 197 6.21 -11.11 -3.95
CA ASP A 197 7.24 -11.51 -2.99
C ASP A 197 7.18 -13.04 -2.75
N PRO A 198 8.26 -13.79 -3.05
CA PRO A 198 8.31 -15.24 -2.89
C PRO A 198 8.01 -15.72 -1.46
N LEU A 199 8.27 -14.91 -0.44
CA LEU A 199 8.06 -15.28 0.97
C LEU A 199 6.57 -15.28 1.38
N ILE A 200 5.71 -14.70 0.56
CA ILE A 200 4.25 -14.63 0.77
C ILE A 200 3.48 -15.00 -0.51
N ALA A 201 4.15 -15.63 -1.47
CA ALA A 201 3.59 -16.06 -2.74
C ALA A 201 2.37 -16.98 -2.54
N ASP A 202 1.54 -17.06 -3.59
CA ASP A 202 0.32 -17.89 -3.66
C ASP A 202 -0.76 -17.57 -2.61
N THR A 203 -0.57 -16.55 -1.76
CA THR A 203 -1.56 -16.16 -0.76
C THR A 203 -2.72 -15.37 -1.41
N VAL A 204 -2.42 -14.44 -2.31
CA VAL A 204 -3.39 -13.60 -3.04
C VAL A 204 -3.15 -13.79 -4.53
N ASN A 205 -4.19 -14.13 -5.30
CA ASN A 205 -4.07 -14.45 -6.72
C ASN A 205 -3.93 -13.19 -7.58
N PHE A 206 -4.77 -12.19 -7.32
CA PHE A 206 -4.76 -10.93 -8.07
C PHE A 206 -5.01 -9.73 -7.16
N VAL A 207 -4.55 -8.56 -7.61
CA VAL A 207 -4.81 -7.28 -6.99
C VAL A 207 -5.49 -6.38 -8.02
N LEU A 208 -6.69 -5.92 -7.70
CA LEU A 208 -7.39 -4.87 -8.42
C LEU A 208 -7.33 -3.57 -7.63
N THR A 209 -7.21 -2.46 -8.33
CA THR A 209 -7.40 -1.15 -7.74
C THR A 209 -8.87 -0.74 -7.73
N PHE A 210 -9.26 0.25 -6.92
CA PHE A 210 -10.64 0.73 -6.94
C PHE A 210 -11.06 1.25 -8.33
N LYS A 211 -10.12 1.82 -9.10
CA LYS A 211 -10.41 2.23 -10.48
C LYS A 211 -10.69 1.03 -11.41
N GLU A 212 -9.95 -0.07 -11.25
CA GLU A 212 -10.16 -1.30 -12.02
C GLU A 212 -11.51 -1.94 -11.69
N ILE A 213 -11.87 -2.07 -10.42
CA ILE A 213 -13.19 -2.64 -10.04
C ILE A 213 -14.35 -1.71 -10.44
N SER A 214 -14.16 -0.39 -10.37
CA SER A 214 -15.14 0.59 -10.89
C SER A 214 -15.40 0.37 -12.37
N SER A 215 -14.34 0.17 -13.17
CA SER A 215 -14.49 -0.13 -14.60
C SER A 215 -15.14 -1.49 -14.85
N MET A 216 -14.97 -2.47 -13.96
CA MET A 216 -15.72 -3.73 -14.04
C MET A 216 -17.21 -3.53 -13.74
N PHE A 217 -17.57 -2.73 -12.75
CA PHE A 217 -18.97 -2.37 -12.47
C PHE A 217 -19.62 -1.63 -13.65
N GLU A 218 -18.90 -0.66 -14.23
CA GLU A 218 -19.33 0.07 -15.43
C GLU A 218 -19.57 -0.89 -16.62
N ALA A 219 -18.63 -1.81 -16.85
CA ALA A 219 -18.74 -2.80 -17.94
C ALA A 219 -19.90 -3.79 -17.72
N ALA A 220 -20.18 -4.15 -16.47
CA ALA A 220 -21.32 -4.98 -16.08
C ALA A 220 -22.64 -4.20 -16.02
N LYS A 221 -22.61 -2.87 -16.20
CA LYS A 221 -23.76 -1.96 -16.10
C LYS A 221 -24.49 -2.09 -14.76
N VAL A 222 -23.73 -2.19 -13.66
CA VAL A 222 -24.27 -2.22 -12.30
C VAL A 222 -25.04 -0.93 -12.03
N ASP A 223 -26.31 -1.08 -11.67
CA ASP A 223 -27.14 0.01 -11.17
C ASP A 223 -27.20 -0.06 -9.64
N PHE A 224 -26.35 0.74 -8.98
CA PHE A 224 -26.25 0.76 -7.53
C PHE A 224 -27.55 1.13 -6.84
N ASP A 225 -28.43 1.93 -7.46
CA ASP A 225 -29.68 2.37 -6.82
C ASP A 225 -30.73 1.26 -6.76
N SER A 226 -30.62 0.27 -7.66
CA SER A 226 -31.49 -0.90 -7.70
C SER A 226 -31.06 -2.03 -6.77
N LEU A 227 -29.84 -1.97 -6.22
CA LEU A 227 -29.29 -3.06 -5.40
C LEU A 227 -29.86 -3.03 -3.98
N GLU A 228 -30.21 -4.22 -3.49
CA GLU A 228 -30.45 -4.44 -2.07
C GLU A 228 -29.13 -4.40 -1.30
N ASP A 229 -29.18 -3.90 -0.07
CA ASP A 229 -28.01 -3.81 0.80
C ASP A 229 -27.47 -5.20 1.13
N ALA A 230 -26.16 -5.39 1.00
CA ALA A 230 -25.46 -6.59 1.42
C ALA A 230 -24.43 -6.29 2.53
N GLU A 231 -24.22 -7.26 3.40
CA GLU A 231 -23.14 -7.25 4.39
C GLU A 231 -21.93 -8.03 3.87
N ILE A 232 -20.78 -7.78 4.50
CA ILE A 232 -19.58 -8.61 4.32
C ILE A 232 -19.86 -10.04 4.79
N ASP A 233 -19.28 -11.01 4.09
CA ASP A 233 -19.44 -12.44 4.39
C ASP A 233 -18.41 -12.93 5.42
N GLY A 234 -17.25 -12.26 5.48
CA GLY A 234 -16.21 -12.53 6.45
C GLY A 234 -16.53 -12.06 7.87
N PRO A 235 -15.64 -12.31 8.83
CA PRO A 235 -15.80 -11.85 10.21
C PRO A 235 -16.03 -10.34 10.28
N ARG A 236 -17.00 -9.92 11.09
CA ARG A 236 -17.26 -8.50 11.32
C ARG A 236 -16.08 -7.87 12.05
N CYS A 237 -15.74 -6.64 11.67
CA CYS A 237 -14.59 -5.92 12.20
C CYS A 237 -15.05 -4.66 12.94
N GLY A 238 -14.41 -4.36 14.06
CA GLY A 238 -14.65 -3.16 14.84
C GLY A 238 -13.70 -2.03 14.42
N VAL A 239 -12.73 -1.71 15.27
CA VAL A 239 -11.77 -0.62 14.98
C VAL A 239 -10.73 -0.99 13.91
N GLY A 240 -10.70 -2.24 13.40
CA GLY A 240 -9.86 -2.62 12.25
C GLY A 240 -10.08 -1.74 11.02
N TRP A 241 -11.27 -1.16 10.85
CA TRP A 241 -11.58 -0.22 9.76
C TRP A 241 -10.75 1.07 9.79
N SER A 242 -10.14 1.46 10.92
CA SER A 242 -9.35 2.69 11.02
C SER A 242 -7.95 2.58 10.40
N PHE A 243 -7.49 1.37 10.08
CA PHE A 243 -6.13 1.09 9.59
C PHE A 243 -5.67 1.93 8.37
N PRO A 244 -6.55 2.34 7.42
CA PRO A 244 -6.17 3.22 6.32
C PRO A 244 -5.78 4.64 6.72
N LEU A 245 -6.08 5.08 7.94
CA LEU A 245 -5.77 6.42 8.44
C LEU A 245 -4.39 6.44 9.11
N SER A 246 -3.75 7.60 9.15
CA SER A 246 -2.59 7.80 10.03
C SER A 246 -2.92 7.45 11.47
N SER A 247 -1.98 6.77 12.13
CA SER A 247 -2.14 6.18 13.48
C SER A 247 -3.28 5.14 13.59
N GLY A 248 -3.84 4.69 12.46
CA GLY A 248 -4.88 3.67 12.40
C GLY A 248 -4.43 2.35 13.00
N LEU A 249 -3.16 1.96 12.75
CA LEU A 249 -2.55 0.78 13.37
C LEU A 249 -2.52 0.89 14.90
N LEU A 250 -2.09 2.03 15.44
CA LEU A 250 -2.05 2.24 16.89
C LEU A 250 -3.44 2.18 17.51
N LYS A 251 -4.43 2.78 16.85
CA LYS A 251 -5.83 2.75 17.27
C LYS A 251 -6.35 1.31 17.34
N THR A 252 -6.10 0.51 16.30
CA THR A 252 -6.54 -0.90 16.25
C THR A 252 -5.76 -1.78 17.24
N ALA A 253 -4.46 -1.52 17.45
CA ALA A 253 -3.64 -2.23 18.42
C ALA A 253 -3.91 -1.84 19.89
N GLY A 254 -4.75 -0.83 20.13
CA GLY A 254 -5.02 -0.30 21.47
C GLY A 254 -3.82 0.38 22.11
N VAL A 255 -2.85 0.82 21.31
CA VAL A 255 -1.67 1.55 21.76
C VAL A 255 -2.06 3.02 21.90
N LYS A 256 -1.97 3.54 23.12
CA LYS A 256 -2.18 4.96 23.39
C LYS A 256 -0.91 5.71 22.99
N HIS A 257 -1.08 6.75 22.20
CA HIS A 257 -0.02 7.68 21.86
C HIS A 257 -0.26 9.00 22.59
N ASP A 258 0.78 9.52 23.22
CA ASP A 258 0.79 10.86 23.80
C ASP A 258 1.63 11.78 22.90
N LEU A 259 1.24 13.05 22.78
CA LEU A 259 1.94 14.00 21.91
C LEU A 259 3.42 14.16 22.30
N LEU A 260 3.75 14.00 23.58
CA LEU A 260 5.11 14.11 24.09
C LEU A 260 5.85 12.76 24.10
N ASP A 261 5.17 11.66 23.80
CA ASP A 261 5.78 10.35 23.67
C ASP A 261 6.49 10.22 22.32
N THR A 262 7.79 10.51 22.35
CA THR A 262 8.70 10.39 21.19
C THR A 262 9.15 8.95 20.92
N SER A 263 8.76 7.98 21.75
CA SER A 263 9.08 6.56 21.52
C SER A 263 8.22 5.94 20.41
N ILE A 264 7.08 6.56 20.12
CA ILE A 264 6.20 6.20 19.00
C ILE A 264 6.19 7.36 18.02
N LEU A 265 6.50 7.06 16.76
CA LEU A 265 6.44 8.01 15.68
C LEU A 265 5.40 7.54 14.67
N THR A 266 4.42 8.40 14.39
CA THR A 266 3.48 8.20 13.28
C THR A 266 3.74 9.27 12.23
N THR A 267 3.87 8.87 10.97
CA THR A 267 4.04 9.81 9.87
C THR A 267 3.40 9.30 8.60
N GLU A 268 3.03 10.24 7.74
CA GLU A 268 2.39 9.94 6.48
C GLU A 268 2.84 10.89 5.37
N GLY A 269 2.76 10.43 4.12
CA GLY A 269 3.16 11.17 2.94
C GLY A 269 4.62 10.91 2.54
N LYS A 270 4.88 10.91 1.23
CA LYS A 270 6.12 10.37 0.65
C LYS A 270 7.39 11.02 1.22
N ASP A 271 7.42 12.35 1.34
CA ASP A 271 8.64 13.06 1.70
C ASP A 271 8.97 12.83 3.18
N ARG A 272 8.01 13.08 4.09
CA ARG A 272 8.17 12.80 5.53
C ARG A 272 8.43 11.33 5.85
N ALA A 273 7.86 10.41 5.06
CA ALA A 273 8.12 8.99 5.22
C ALA A 273 9.58 8.64 4.91
N LEU A 274 10.18 9.27 3.89
CA LEU A 274 11.60 9.07 3.59
C LEU A 274 12.49 9.73 4.65
N ASP A 275 12.20 10.98 5.02
CA ASP A 275 12.98 11.72 6.02
C ASP A 275 13.11 10.93 7.33
N VAL A 276 12.01 10.38 7.83
CA VAL A 276 11.99 9.60 9.07
C VAL A 276 12.75 8.28 8.96
N LEU A 277 12.73 7.62 7.80
CA LEU A 277 13.50 6.41 7.58
C LEU A 277 15.00 6.74 7.54
N ASP A 278 15.39 7.85 6.92
CA ASP A 278 16.78 8.33 6.87
C ASP A 278 17.27 8.73 8.27
N GLU A 279 16.46 9.47 9.03
CA GLU A 279 16.74 9.81 10.43
C GLU A 279 16.93 8.57 11.31
N LEU A 280 16.14 7.53 11.10
CA LEU A 280 16.30 6.26 11.81
C LEU A 280 17.62 5.57 11.41
N ALA A 281 17.95 5.53 10.12
CA ALA A 281 19.20 4.92 9.63
C ALA A 281 20.45 5.66 10.14
N GLN A 282 20.38 6.98 10.26
CA GLN A 282 21.47 7.80 10.79
C GLN A 282 21.55 7.80 12.32
N GLY A 283 20.60 7.17 13.01
CA GLY A 283 20.51 7.19 14.48
C GLY A 283 20.10 8.54 15.06
N ALA A 284 19.56 9.45 14.24
CA ALA A 284 19.06 10.76 14.66
C ALA A 284 17.70 10.67 15.37
N SER A 285 16.91 9.62 15.08
CA SER A 285 15.62 9.36 15.72
C SER A 285 15.74 8.42 16.93
N GLN A 286 15.07 8.75 18.04
CA GLN A 286 14.95 7.89 19.22
C GLN A 286 13.69 7.00 19.18
N ALA A 287 12.90 7.09 18.12
CA ALA A 287 11.65 6.35 17.99
C ALA A 287 11.89 4.83 18.05
N LYS A 288 11.09 4.14 18.86
CA LYS A 288 11.13 2.69 19.05
C LYS A 288 10.08 1.97 18.23
N PHE A 289 8.99 2.66 17.91
CA PHE A 289 7.94 2.14 17.04
C PHE A 289 7.57 3.19 16.01
N LEU A 290 7.69 2.85 14.72
CA LEU A 290 7.42 3.74 13.62
C LEU A 290 6.24 3.22 12.80
N ASP A 291 5.11 3.94 12.82
CA ASP A 291 3.96 3.70 11.93
C ASP A 291 4.04 4.67 10.76
N VAL A 292 4.53 4.17 9.62
CA VAL A 292 4.87 4.99 8.45
C VAL A 292 3.96 4.63 7.28
N LEU A 293 3.22 5.62 6.77
CA LEU A 293 2.40 5.48 5.57
C LEU A 293 3.00 6.31 4.43
N PHE A 294 3.25 5.66 3.29
CA PHE A 294 3.85 6.36 2.14
C PHE A 294 2.91 7.41 1.51
N CYS A 295 1.60 7.22 1.62
CA CYS A 295 0.58 8.20 1.26
C CYS A 295 0.06 8.90 2.52
N GLU A 296 -0.67 10.00 2.37
CA GLU A 296 -1.43 10.63 3.47
C GLU A 296 -2.65 9.78 3.83
N GLY A 297 -2.37 8.62 4.44
CA GLY A 297 -3.29 7.51 4.61
C GLY A 297 -3.45 6.69 3.32
N CYS A 298 -3.86 5.44 3.46
CA CYS A 298 -4.33 4.64 2.32
C CYS A 298 -5.55 5.28 1.64
N ILE A 299 -6.32 6.10 2.38
CA ILE A 299 -7.40 6.95 1.83
C ILE A 299 -6.92 8.00 0.81
N SER A 300 -5.61 8.26 0.72
CA SER A 300 -5.00 9.12 -0.29
C SER A 300 -4.15 8.34 -1.30
N GLY A 301 -4.40 7.02 -1.39
CA GLY A 301 -3.73 6.13 -2.31
C GLY A 301 -3.90 6.54 -3.78
N PRO A 302 -3.00 6.11 -4.67
CA PRO A 302 -2.94 6.56 -6.06
C PRO A 302 -4.13 6.19 -6.93
N LYS A 303 -5.02 5.30 -6.46
CA LYS A 303 -6.19 4.82 -7.21
C LYS A 303 -7.50 4.96 -6.42
N MET A 304 -7.65 6.04 -5.65
CA MET A 304 -8.96 6.51 -5.19
C MET A 304 -9.81 6.99 -6.39
N LEU A 305 -11.14 7.06 -6.23
CA LEU A 305 -12.08 7.31 -7.34
C LEU A 305 -12.56 8.76 -7.48
N ASN A 306 -12.32 9.59 -6.46
CA ASN A 306 -12.79 10.97 -6.37
C ASN A 306 -11.61 11.93 -6.18
N ASP A 307 -11.86 13.24 -6.29
CA ASP A 307 -10.88 14.30 -6.07
C ASP A 307 -11.01 14.96 -4.68
N LEU A 308 -11.71 14.31 -3.74
CA LEU A 308 -11.88 14.83 -2.38
C LEU A 308 -10.54 15.07 -1.68
N GLY A 309 -10.49 16.10 -0.83
CA GLY A 309 -9.35 16.34 0.05
C GLY A 309 -9.19 15.22 1.09
N VAL A 310 -7.98 15.08 1.64
CA VAL A 310 -7.66 14.05 2.64
C VAL A 310 -8.57 14.12 3.88
N HIS A 311 -8.94 15.32 4.32
CA HIS A 311 -9.82 15.51 5.48
C HIS A 311 -11.24 15.01 5.24
N ALA A 312 -11.82 15.30 4.07
CA ALA A 312 -13.16 14.82 3.72
C ALA A 312 -13.20 13.29 3.66
N ARG A 313 -12.21 12.66 3.03
CA ARG A 313 -12.10 11.18 3.00
C ARG A 313 -11.89 10.58 4.39
N LYS A 314 -11.12 11.25 5.25
CA LYS A 314 -10.93 10.86 6.65
C LYS A 314 -12.25 10.91 7.43
N GLU A 315 -13.06 11.94 7.24
CA GLU A 315 -14.37 12.07 7.89
C GLU A 315 -15.33 10.97 7.47
N ILE A 316 -15.41 10.67 6.16
CA ILE A 316 -16.22 9.56 5.63
C ILE A 316 -15.82 8.25 6.30
N LEU A 317 -14.53 7.91 6.28
CA LEU A 317 -14.06 6.66 6.87
C LEU A 317 -14.24 6.65 8.39
N ALA A 318 -13.99 7.77 9.08
CA ALA A 318 -14.16 7.84 10.54
C ALA A 318 -15.61 7.65 10.97
N ASN A 319 -16.58 8.17 10.21
CA ASN A 319 -18.00 7.97 10.47
C ASN A 319 -18.39 6.51 10.24
N TYR A 320 -17.93 5.90 9.14
CA TYR A 320 -18.12 4.48 8.88
C TYR A 320 -17.54 3.60 10.01
N VAL A 321 -16.31 3.89 10.48
CA VAL A 321 -15.68 3.17 11.59
C VAL A 321 -16.53 3.27 12.86
N LYS A 322 -17.06 4.46 13.19
CA LYS A 322 -17.93 4.63 14.37
C LYS A 322 -19.17 3.74 14.24
N GLU A 323 -19.84 3.76 13.09
CA GLU A 323 -21.04 2.94 12.84
C GLU A 323 -20.76 1.44 12.96
N GLN A 324 -19.64 0.97 12.39
CA GLN A 324 -19.27 -0.45 12.46
C GLN A 324 -18.83 -0.88 13.86
N ALA A 325 -18.10 -0.03 14.59
CA ALA A 325 -17.62 -0.35 15.94
C ALA A 325 -18.77 -0.58 16.95
N TRP A 326 -19.94 0.02 16.74
CA TRP A 326 -21.12 -0.26 17.57
C TRP A 326 -21.80 -1.60 17.26
N ARG A 327 -21.53 -2.19 16.10
CA ARG A 327 -22.20 -3.41 15.61
C ARG A 327 -21.51 -4.70 16.04
N VAL A 328 -20.28 -4.63 16.55
CA VAL A 328 -19.49 -5.80 16.96
C VAL A 328 -19.27 -5.78 18.45
N GLY A 329 -19.81 -6.78 19.15
CA GLY A 329 -19.62 -6.95 20.59
C GLY A 329 -18.23 -7.54 20.92
N PRO A 330 -17.72 -7.35 22.15
CA PRO A 330 -16.44 -7.93 22.58
C PRO A 330 -16.39 -9.46 22.44
N GLU A 331 -17.49 -10.15 22.77
CA GLU A 331 -17.56 -11.61 22.71
C GLU A 331 -17.46 -12.15 21.28
N GLU A 332 -18.14 -11.50 20.33
CA GLU A 332 -18.07 -11.85 18.91
C GLU A 332 -16.65 -11.60 18.36
N MET A 333 -16.04 -10.47 18.73
CA MET A 333 -14.67 -10.15 18.36
C MET A 333 -13.66 -11.19 18.87
N ASP A 334 -13.81 -11.60 20.13
CA ASP A 334 -12.96 -12.62 20.74
C ASP A 334 -13.14 -13.98 20.06
N GLN A 335 -14.38 -14.35 19.70
CA GLN A 335 -14.66 -15.57 18.95
C GLN A 335 -13.90 -15.59 17.62
N TRP A 336 -13.99 -14.50 16.83
CA TRP A 336 -13.29 -14.41 15.55
C TRP A 336 -11.78 -14.41 15.68
N GLN A 337 -11.22 -13.70 16.68
CA GLN A 337 -9.78 -13.71 16.91
C GLN A 337 -9.26 -15.09 17.35
N ASN A 338 -10.05 -15.82 18.15
CA ASN A 338 -9.70 -17.15 18.62
C ASN A 338 -9.71 -18.19 17.50
N GLU A 339 -10.66 -18.09 16.55
CA GLU A 339 -10.71 -19.00 15.40
C GLU A 339 -9.42 -18.98 14.57
N PHE A 340 -8.79 -17.81 14.43
CA PHE A 340 -7.56 -17.63 13.66
C PHE A 340 -6.33 -17.39 14.54
N GLN A 341 -6.35 -17.81 15.79
CA GLN A 341 -5.24 -17.52 16.72
C GLN A 341 -3.91 -18.11 16.27
N ASP A 342 -3.95 -19.31 15.68
CA ASP A 342 -2.79 -20.09 15.23
C ASP A 342 -2.38 -19.76 13.77
N LEU A 343 -3.00 -18.74 13.17
CA LEU A 343 -2.65 -18.32 11.82
C LEU A 343 -1.21 -17.81 11.79
N ASP A 344 -0.40 -18.30 10.86
CA ASP A 344 0.93 -17.73 10.66
C ASP A 344 0.78 -16.30 10.13
N LEU A 345 1.23 -15.32 10.91
CA LEU A 345 1.26 -13.91 10.56
C LEU A 345 2.69 -13.40 10.35
N LYS A 346 3.68 -14.28 10.34
CA LYS A 346 5.08 -13.90 10.19
C LYS A 346 5.44 -13.62 8.74
N ARG A 347 6.39 -12.71 8.56
CA ARG A 347 6.99 -12.35 7.28
C ARG A 347 8.49 -12.15 7.41
N GLY A 348 9.25 -12.66 6.45
CA GLY A 348 10.65 -12.28 6.22
C GLY A 348 10.77 -11.20 5.15
N PHE A 349 11.94 -10.58 5.05
CA PHE A 349 12.25 -9.54 4.07
C PHE A 349 13.53 -9.90 3.33
N SER A 350 13.56 -9.65 2.02
CA SER A 350 14.67 -10.01 1.14
C SER A 350 15.55 -8.80 0.86
N PRO A 351 16.89 -8.93 0.97
CA PRO A 351 17.80 -7.86 0.55
C PRO A 351 17.75 -7.72 -0.97
N GLN A 352 17.32 -6.56 -1.47
CA GLN A 352 17.31 -6.27 -2.91
C GLN A 352 18.44 -5.32 -3.32
N ASN A 353 18.93 -4.48 -2.39
CA ASN A 353 20.13 -3.63 -2.53
C ASN A 353 20.26 -2.97 -3.91
N ALA A 354 19.32 -2.09 -4.24
CA ALA A 354 19.33 -1.24 -5.43
C ALA A 354 20.14 0.06 -5.24
N VAL A 355 20.94 0.16 -4.17
CA VAL A 355 21.86 1.28 -3.94
C VAL A 355 22.99 1.19 -4.98
N LEU A 356 23.21 2.29 -5.71
CA LEU A 356 24.32 2.38 -6.65
C LEU A 356 25.57 2.81 -5.90
N PRO A 357 26.75 2.29 -6.26
CA PRO A 357 28.00 2.83 -5.73
C PRO A 357 28.15 4.28 -6.18
N ASP A 358 28.72 5.12 -5.31
CA ASP A 358 29.11 6.46 -5.70
C ASP A 358 30.15 6.38 -6.83
N PRO A 359 30.00 7.21 -7.88
CA PRO A 359 30.96 7.25 -8.96
C PRO A 359 32.33 7.72 -8.47
N THR A 360 33.40 7.13 -8.99
CA THR A 360 34.76 7.58 -8.68
C THR A 360 35.02 8.98 -9.26
N GLU A 361 36.00 9.70 -8.71
CA GLU A 361 36.44 10.99 -9.27
C GLU A 361 36.80 10.91 -10.76
N GLU A 362 37.37 9.79 -11.20
CA GLU A 362 37.68 9.53 -12.60
C GLU A 362 36.40 9.39 -13.45
N GLN A 363 35.40 8.65 -12.96
CA GLN A 363 34.10 8.50 -13.63
C GLN A 363 33.35 9.83 -13.68
N ASN A 364 33.40 10.63 -12.61
CA ASN A 364 32.84 11.98 -12.58
C ASN A 364 33.53 12.87 -13.62
N THR A 365 34.85 12.90 -13.62
CA THR A 365 35.65 13.70 -14.57
C THR A 365 35.34 13.30 -16.02
N ARG A 366 35.32 12.00 -16.32
CA ARG A 366 34.98 11.49 -17.65
C ARG A 366 33.55 11.89 -18.07
N THR A 367 32.58 11.75 -17.17
CA THR A 367 31.19 12.11 -17.45
C THR A 367 31.05 13.62 -17.72
N LEU A 368 31.73 14.45 -16.94
CA LEU A 368 31.78 15.91 -17.17
C LEU A 368 32.37 16.24 -18.55
N GLN A 369 33.45 15.57 -18.95
CA GLN A 369 34.05 15.73 -20.27
C GLN A 369 33.11 15.28 -21.41
N GLU A 370 32.38 14.17 -21.23
CA GLU A 370 31.34 13.72 -22.18
C GLU A 370 30.20 14.74 -22.30
N MET A 371 29.94 15.52 -21.25
CA MET A 371 29.00 16.66 -21.22
C MET A 371 29.62 17.98 -21.70
N LEU A 372 30.84 17.96 -22.26
CA LEU A 372 31.59 19.13 -22.72
C LEU A 372 31.91 20.14 -21.60
N LYS A 373 32.08 19.67 -20.36
CA LYS A 373 32.50 20.46 -19.21
C LYS A 373 33.96 20.14 -18.88
N PHE A 374 34.86 21.07 -19.17
CA PHE A 374 36.30 20.87 -19.02
C PHE A 374 36.90 21.65 -17.86
N SER A 375 36.24 22.73 -17.43
CA SER A 375 36.64 23.52 -16.27
C SER A 375 35.51 23.64 -15.24
N VAL A 376 35.80 24.24 -14.08
CA VAL A 376 34.80 24.46 -13.01
C VAL A 376 33.74 25.47 -13.47
N GLU A 377 34.12 26.45 -14.29
CA GLU A 377 33.21 27.45 -14.85
C GLU A 377 32.16 26.84 -15.79
N ASP A 378 32.47 25.71 -16.43
CA ASP A 378 31.53 24.95 -17.29
C ASP A 378 30.48 24.18 -16.47
N GLN A 379 30.72 23.98 -15.17
CA GLN A 379 29.85 23.22 -14.26
C GLN A 379 28.70 24.08 -13.72
N LEU A 380 28.02 24.80 -14.62
CA LEU A 380 26.88 25.64 -14.27
C LEU A 380 25.73 24.79 -13.71
N ASN A 381 25.47 24.94 -12.42
CA ASN A 381 24.33 24.33 -11.74
C ASN A 381 23.19 25.34 -11.62
N CYS A 382 22.37 25.45 -12.66
CA CYS A 382 21.25 26.38 -12.67
C CYS A 382 20.05 25.93 -11.82
N GLY A 383 20.11 24.76 -11.18
CA GLY A 383 19.01 24.17 -10.40
C GLY A 383 17.77 23.76 -11.21
N ALA A 384 17.68 24.13 -12.49
CA ALA A 384 16.47 23.92 -13.30
C ALA A 384 16.17 22.45 -13.60
N CYS A 385 17.18 21.57 -13.54
CA CYS A 385 17.00 20.13 -13.74
C CYS A 385 16.53 19.38 -12.48
N GLY A 386 16.47 20.05 -11.32
CA GLY A 386 15.95 19.47 -10.08
C GLY A 386 16.88 18.45 -9.41
N TYR A 387 18.16 18.45 -9.77
CA TYR A 387 19.24 17.83 -8.99
C TYR A 387 20.05 18.97 -8.36
N PRO A 388 20.17 19.03 -7.02
CA PRO A 388 20.91 20.08 -6.32
C PRO A 388 22.41 20.05 -6.63
#